data_AF-A0A353YH89-F1
#
_entry.id   AF-A0A353YH89-F1
#
_cell.length_a   1.000
_cell.length_b   1.000
_cell.length_c   1.000
_cell.angle_alpha   90.00
_cell.angle_beta   90.00
_cell.angle_gamma   90.00
#
_symmetry.space_group_name_H-M   'P 1'
#
loop_
_entity.id
_entity.type
_entity.pdbx_description
1 polymer ?
#
loop_
_entity_poly.entity_id
_entity_poly.type
_entity_poly.pdbx_seq_one_letter_code
_entity_poly.pdbx_strand_id
1 'polypeptide(L)'
;MRDIRSDLQDRASLLEEQINAHEAQFDKIVEQLRVEHEGRLEDLKAEFAAVTKLMELEQRRIGNAPAPKAHAPQPQPQPQPAHQSAHQHQPAPQASQPPQPLADFLVRKMSEVGAMSRDDLRRLTMQEGYFADPESAERGVTATLLNVVKAGLIRQLPNGNFAPATVLDTIRLRRAM
;
A
#
# COMPACT_ATOMS: atom_id res chain seq x y z
N MET A 1 65.70 -5.45 -32.09
CA MET A 1 64.80 -4.69 -31.20
C MET A 1 63.39 -4.84 -31.72
N ARG A 2 62.40 -5.14 -30.88
CA ARG A 2 61.00 -5.34 -31.27
C ARG A 2 60.34 -3.98 -31.53
N ASP A 3 59.52 -3.86 -32.58
CA ASP A 3 58.86 -2.61 -32.93
C ASP A 3 57.66 -2.35 -31.99
N ILE A 4 57.87 -1.47 -31.02
CA ILE A 4 56.88 -1.10 -30.02
C ILE A 4 55.71 -0.29 -30.59
N ARG A 5 55.85 0.31 -31.79
CA ARG A 5 54.77 1.08 -32.40
C ARG A 5 53.67 0.18 -32.93
N SER A 6 54.04 -0.92 -33.59
CA SER A 6 53.08 -1.94 -34.04
C SER A 6 52.32 -2.53 -32.85
N ASP A 7 53.03 -2.90 -31.77
CA ASP A 7 52.42 -3.47 -30.56
C ASP A 7 51.44 -2.50 -29.90
N LEU A 8 51.77 -1.21 -29.85
CA LEU A 8 50.88 -0.19 -29.31
C LEU A 8 49.67 0.06 -30.21
N GLN A 9 49.84 0.03 -31.53
CA GLN A 9 48.76 0.16 -32.51
C GLN A 9 47.76 -1.00 -32.38
N ASP A 10 48.25 -2.25 -32.31
CA ASP A 10 47.42 -3.44 -32.17
C ASP A 10 46.61 -3.41 -30.87
N ARG A 11 47.23 -2.95 -29.77
CA ARG A 11 46.55 -2.77 -28.48
C ARG A 11 45.51 -1.66 -28.52
N ALA A 12 45.78 -0.55 -29.22
CA ALA A 12 44.81 0.52 -29.38
C ALA A 12 43.59 0.05 -30.17
N SER A 13 43.80 -0.67 -31.28
CA SER A 13 42.70 -1.26 -32.07
C SER A 13 41.88 -2.26 -31.27
N LEU A 14 42.53 -3.12 -30.47
CA LEU A 14 41.83 -4.06 -29.60
C LEU A 14 40.98 -3.34 -28.54
N LEU A 15 41.51 -2.28 -27.93
CA LEU A 15 40.75 -1.48 -26.96
C LEU A 15 39.57 -0.76 -27.60
N GLU A 16 39.75 -0.22 -28.80
CA GLU A 16 38.67 0.42 -29.58
C GLU A 16 37.55 -0.57 -29.90
N GLU A 17 37.89 -1.79 -30.36
CA GLU A 17 36.92 -2.86 -30.58
C GLU A 17 36.17 -3.23 -29.29
N GLN A 18 36.87 -3.33 -28.17
CA GLN A 18 36.25 -3.64 -26.87
C GLN A 18 35.31 -2.53 -26.42
N ILE A 19 35.70 -1.26 -26.55
CA ILE A 19 34.85 -0.11 -26.21
C ILE A 19 33.58 -0.14 -27.05
N ASN A 20 33.72 -0.27 -28.37
CA ASN A 20 32.58 -0.31 -29.30
C ASN A 20 31.64 -1.49 -28.99
N ALA A 21 32.18 -2.66 -28.65
CA ALA A 21 31.39 -3.82 -28.27
C ALA A 21 30.61 -3.59 -26.97
N HIS A 22 31.24 -2.97 -25.97
CA HIS A 22 30.59 -2.63 -24.70
C HIS A 22 29.53 -1.53 -24.85
N GLU A 23 29.79 -0.52 -25.67
CA GLU A 23 28.81 0.52 -26.01
C GLU A 23 27.58 -0.08 -26.70
N ALA A 24 27.78 -0.93 -27.72
CA ALA A 24 26.68 -1.61 -28.38
C ALA A 24 25.87 -2.52 -27.44
N GLN A 25 26.54 -3.19 -26.49
CA GLN A 25 25.85 -3.99 -25.47
C GLN A 25 25.06 -3.10 -24.51
N PHE A 26 25.63 -1.97 -24.08
CA PHE A 26 24.95 -1.01 -23.21
C PHE A 26 23.70 -0.45 -23.89
N ASP A 27 23.82 0.02 -25.13
CA ASP A 27 22.70 0.56 -25.90
C ASP A 27 21.58 -0.48 -26.08
N LYS A 28 21.95 -1.73 -26.34
CA LYS A 28 20.99 -2.84 -26.42
C LYS A 28 20.23 -3.03 -25.11
N ILE A 29 20.91 -2.97 -23.97
CA ILE A 29 20.28 -3.13 -22.65
C ILE A 29 19.37 -1.93 -22.34
N VAL A 30 19.81 -0.72 -22.67
CA VAL A 30 19.00 0.51 -22.50
C VAL A 30 17.71 0.41 -23.32
N GLU A 31 17.81 0.02 -24.59
CA GLU A 31 16.65 -0.09 -25.45
C GLU A 31 15.70 -1.20 -25.00
N GLN A 32 16.24 -2.35 -24.57
CA GLN A 32 15.43 -3.42 -23.99
C GLN A 32 14.66 -2.93 -22.75
N LEU A 33 15.34 -2.26 -21.81
CA LEU A 33 14.71 -1.72 -20.61
C LEU A 33 13.63 -0.69 -20.94
N ARG A 34 13.87 0.15 -21.96
CA ARG A 34 12.92 1.13 -22.43
C ARG A 34 11.65 0.47 -22.96
N VAL A 35 11.80 -0.52 -23.85
CA VAL A 35 10.67 -1.26 -24.44
C VAL A 35 9.89 -2.02 -23.36
N GLU A 36 10.58 -2.70 -22.44
CA GLU A 36 9.93 -3.40 -21.33
C GLU A 36 9.14 -2.45 -20.43
N HIS A 37 9.72 -1.29 -20.12
CA HIS A 37 9.08 -0.28 -19.30
C HIS A 37 7.86 0.35 -19.98
N GLU A 38 7.99 0.70 -21.26
CA GLU A 38 6.90 1.24 -22.06
C GLU A 38 5.74 0.23 -22.19
N GLY A 39 6.04 -1.04 -22.45
CA GLY A 39 5.04 -2.10 -22.47
C GLY A 39 4.28 -2.23 -21.14
N ARG A 40 5.00 -2.26 -20.01
CA ARG A 40 4.37 -2.32 -18.68
C ARG A 40 3.52 -1.08 -18.38
N LEU A 41 3.94 0.10 -18.84
CA LEU A 41 3.15 1.32 -18.68
C LEU A 41 1.86 1.26 -19.51
N GLU A 42 1.92 0.77 -20.74
CA GLU A 42 0.73 0.64 -21.58
C GLU A 42 -0.26 -0.38 -21.01
N ASP A 43 0.22 -1.53 -20.53
CA ASP A 43 -0.62 -2.51 -19.84
C ASP A 43 -1.31 -1.89 -18.61
N LEU A 44 -0.56 -1.17 -17.77
CA LEU A 44 -1.10 -0.55 -16.58
C LEU A 44 -2.11 0.56 -16.90
N LYS A 45 -1.88 1.35 -17.95
CA LYS A 45 -2.84 2.34 -18.44
C LYS A 45 -4.13 1.67 -18.93
N ALA A 46 -4.03 0.54 -19.63
CA ALA A 46 -5.19 -0.21 -20.10
C ALA A 46 -6.01 -0.77 -18.92
N GLU A 47 -5.34 -1.34 -17.92
CA GLU A 47 -5.99 -1.78 -16.68
C GLU A 47 -6.68 -0.63 -15.95
N PHE A 48 -6.00 0.51 -15.79
CA PHE A 48 -6.57 1.69 -15.17
C PHE A 48 -7.83 2.16 -15.90
N ALA A 49 -7.78 2.26 -17.23
CA ALA A 49 -8.93 2.65 -18.05
C ALA A 49 -10.10 1.67 -17.91
N ALA A 50 -9.83 0.36 -17.83
CA ALA A 50 -10.85 -0.66 -17.59
C ALA A 50 -11.52 -0.50 -16.21
N VAL A 51 -10.72 -0.24 -15.16
CA VAL A 51 -11.24 0.01 -13.80
C VAL A 51 -12.06 1.28 -13.75
N THR A 52 -11.59 2.38 -14.36
CA THR A 52 -12.36 3.63 -14.45
C THR A 52 -13.72 3.39 -15.10
N LYS A 53 -13.75 2.66 -16.23
CA LYS A 53 -15.00 2.31 -16.91
C LYS A 53 -15.93 1.46 -16.04
N LEU A 54 -15.38 0.51 -15.28
CA LEU A 54 -16.16 -0.31 -14.35
C LEU A 54 -16.77 0.54 -13.22
N MET A 55 -15.99 1.46 -12.65
CA MET A 55 -16.47 2.39 -11.62
C MET A 55 -17.57 3.30 -12.15
N GLU A 56 -17.44 3.83 -13.38
CA GLU A 56 -18.50 4.63 -14.01
C GLU A 56 -19.80 3.83 -14.20
N LEU A 57 -19.69 2.56 -14.60
CA LEU A 57 -20.85 1.68 -14.74
C LEU A 57 -21.53 1.43 -13.39
N GLU A 58 -20.75 1.15 -12.34
CA GLU A 58 -21.30 0.95 -10.99
C GLU A 58 -21.93 2.23 -10.43
N GLN A 59 -21.31 3.40 -10.64
CA GLN A 59 -21.88 4.68 -10.23
C GLN A 59 -23.23 4.94 -10.90
N ARG A 60 -23.37 4.57 -12.18
CA ARG A 60 -24.66 4.63 -12.91
C ARG A 60 -25.65 3.62 -12.34
N ARG A 61 -25.22 2.40 -11.98
CA ARG A 61 -26.08 1.38 -11.39
C ARG A 61 -26.63 1.84 -10.04
N ILE A 62 -25.80 2.40 -9.18
CA ILE A 62 -26.18 2.95 -7.88
C ILE A 62 -27.10 4.16 -8.06
N GLY A 63 -26.76 5.08 -8.98
CA GLY A 63 -27.57 6.26 -9.27
C GLY A 63 -28.92 5.96 -9.95
N ASN A 64 -29.04 4.81 -10.62
CA ASN A 64 -30.23 4.41 -11.37
C ASN A 64 -30.99 3.23 -10.74
N ALA A 65 -30.67 2.87 -9.48
CA ALA A 65 -31.39 1.83 -8.76
C ALA A 65 -32.82 2.31 -8.44
N PRO A 66 -33.88 1.62 -8.90
CA PRO A 66 -35.24 1.96 -8.47
C PRO A 66 -35.36 1.67 -6.97
N ALA A 67 -35.80 2.67 -6.21
CA ALA A 67 -36.00 2.57 -4.77
C ALA A 67 -36.89 1.35 -4.44
N PRO A 68 -36.54 0.54 -3.43
CA PRO A 68 -37.44 -0.51 -2.94
C PRO A 68 -38.72 0.17 -2.46
N LYS A 69 -39.87 -0.25 -3.03
CA LYS A 69 -41.18 0.24 -2.62
C LYS A 69 -41.32 0.05 -1.10
N ALA A 70 -41.33 1.18 -0.39
CA ALA A 70 -41.58 1.25 1.03
C ALA A 70 -42.90 0.52 1.35
N HIS A 71 -42.81 -0.56 2.13
CA HIS A 71 -43.97 -1.11 2.79
C HIS A 71 -44.46 -0.09 3.82
N ALA A 72 -45.76 0.19 3.77
CA ALA A 72 -46.46 1.17 4.58
C ALA A 72 -46.34 0.88 6.10
N PRO A 73 -46.43 1.90 6.97
CA PRO A 73 -46.40 1.72 8.41
C PRO A 73 -47.76 1.21 8.92
N GLN A 74 -47.79 0.01 9.49
CA GLN A 74 -48.91 -0.44 10.33
C GLN A 74 -48.70 0.03 11.78
N PRO A 75 -49.74 0.57 12.46
CA PRO A 75 -49.65 1.02 13.84
C PRO A 75 -50.16 -0.02 14.86
N GLN A 76 -49.62 0.09 16.09
CA GLN A 76 -50.13 -0.39 17.41
C GLN A 76 -49.70 -1.80 17.92
N PRO A 77 -49.78 -2.09 19.24
CA PRO A 77 -49.50 -1.29 20.45
C PRO A 77 -48.67 -2.05 21.55
N GLN A 78 -48.05 -1.31 22.49
CA GLN A 78 -47.57 -1.82 23.81
C GLN A 78 -48.74 -1.95 24.81
N PRO A 79 -48.72 -2.89 25.79
CA PRO A 79 -48.17 -2.58 27.14
C PRO A 79 -47.60 -3.75 28.02
N GLN A 80 -46.49 -3.44 28.72
CA GLN A 80 -46.09 -3.82 30.12
C GLN A 80 -45.86 -5.32 30.54
N PRO A 81 -45.27 -5.63 31.74
CA PRO A 81 -43.97 -5.22 32.31
C PRO A 81 -43.15 -6.40 32.94
N ALA A 82 -41.87 -6.13 33.24
CA ALA A 82 -40.98 -6.69 34.30
C ALA A 82 -40.61 -8.20 34.36
N HIS A 83 -39.31 -8.50 34.17
CA HIS A 83 -38.38 -9.15 35.12
C HIS A 83 -36.97 -9.19 34.49
N GLN A 84 -36.09 -8.24 34.84
CA GLN A 84 -34.98 -8.40 35.80
C GLN A 84 -34.09 -9.64 35.59
N SER A 85 -32.90 -9.40 35.05
CA SER A 85 -31.68 -10.13 35.42
C SER A 85 -30.53 -9.13 35.37
N ALA A 86 -30.03 -8.82 36.57
CA ALA A 86 -28.97 -7.88 36.82
C ALA A 86 -27.63 -8.40 36.25
N HIS A 87 -26.99 -7.61 35.38
CA HIS A 87 -25.53 -7.59 35.28
C HIS A 87 -25.11 -6.12 35.25
N GLN A 88 -24.64 -5.65 36.41
CA GLN A 88 -23.87 -4.43 36.59
C GLN A 88 -22.65 -4.46 35.66
N HIS A 89 -22.53 -3.48 34.77
CA HIS A 89 -21.24 -2.92 34.41
C HIS A 89 -21.36 -1.39 34.30
N GLN A 90 -20.44 -0.74 34.99
CA GLN A 90 -20.29 0.69 35.22
C GLN A 90 -20.31 1.56 33.94
N PRO A 91 -20.64 2.86 34.06
CA PRO A 91 -20.41 3.82 32.99
C PRO A 91 -18.90 4.12 32.91
N ALA A 92 -18.20 3.51 31.95
CA ALA A 92 -16.89 3.99 31.57
C ALA A 92 -17.05 5.32 30.80
N PRO A 93 -16.24 6.35 31.08
CA PRO A 93 -16.28 7.60 30.35
C PRO A 93 -16.04 7.35 28.87
N GLN A 94 -16.91 7.91 28.04
CA GLN A 94 -16.75 7.98 26.58
C GLN A 94 -15.47 8.73 26.26
N ALA A 95 -14.36 8.02 26.15
CA ALA A 95 -13.20 8.50 25.43
C ALA A 95 -13.60 8.58 23.95
N SER A 96 -13.54 9.79 23.40
CA SER A 96 -13.76 10.11 22.00
C SER A 96 -13.06 9.09 21.11
N GLN A 97 -13.81 8.14 20.55
CA GLN A 97 -13.25 7.18 19.62
C GLN A 97 -12.80 7.95 18.37
N PRO A 98 -11.54 7.80 17.92
CA PRO A 98 -11.16 8.35 16.62
C PRO A 98 -12.07 7.73 15.55
N PRO A 99 -12.55 8.50 14.57
CA PRO A 99 -13.58 8.05 13.62
C PRO A 99 -13.13 6.92 12.68
N GLN A 100 -11.86 6.50 12.75
CA GLN A 100 -11.30 5.40 11.95
C GLN A 100 -10.38 4.50 12.81
N PRO A 101 -10.43 3.16 12.61
CA PRO A 101 -9.51 2.21 13.24
C PRO A 101 -8.04 2.61 13.05
N LEU A 102 -7.20 2.35 14.06
CA LEU A 102 -5.78 2.69 14.02
C LEU A 102 -5.05 2.06 12.83
N ALA A 103 -5.43 0.83 12.46
CA ALA A 103 -4.90 0.14 11.29
C ALA A 103 -5.12 0.95 10.00
N ASP A 104 -6.36 1.42 9.78
CA ASP A 104 -6.73 2.18 8.58
C ASP A 104 -6.03 3.53 8.54
N PHE A 105 -5.93 4.19 9.70
CA PHE A 105 -5.18 5.43 9.84
C PHE A 105 -3.70 5.24 9.46
N LEU A 106 -3.04 4.22 9.99
CA LEU A 106 -1.63 3.94 9.70
C LEU A 106 -1.41 3.65 8.21
N VAL A 107 -2.24 2.77 7.63
CA VAL A 107 -2.17 2.43 6.19
C VAL A 107 -2.37 3.66 5.33
N ARG A 108 -3.38 4.49 5.65
CA ARG A 108 -3.66 5.73 4.95
C ARG A 108 -2.49 6.71 5.06
N LYS A 109 -1.96 6.94 6.26
CA LYS A 109 -0.81 7.84 6.45
C LYS A 109 0.43 7.38 5.71
N MET A 110 0.72 6.08 5.70
CA MET A 110 1.82 5.52 4.91
C MET A 110 1.57 5.62 3.40
N SER A 111 0.31 5.61 2.95
CA SER A 111 -0.05 5.84 1.54
C SER A 111 0.09 7.32 1.14
N GLU A 112 -0.15 8.25 2.06
CA GLU A 112 -0.04 9.70 1.83
C GLU A 112 1.42 10.19 1.91
N VAL A 113 2.18 9.77 2.93
CA VAL A 113 3.53 10.29 3.23
C VAL A 113 4.64 9.39 2.68
N GLY A 114 4.36 8.10 2.47
CA GLY A 114 5.34 7.11 2.04
C GLY A 114 5.91 6.30 3.19
N ALA A 115 7.16 5.81 3.03
CA ALA A 115 7.78 4.94 4.02
C ALA A 115 8.09 5.68 5.32
N MET A 116 7.60 5.19 6.46
CA MET A 116 7.76 5.83 7.77
C MET A 116 8.40 4.89 8.78
N SER A 117 9.14 5.44 9.74
CA SER A 117 9.69 4.64 10.84
C SER A 117 8.61 4.35 11.89
N ARG A 118 8.83 3.33 12.72
CA ARG A 118 7.94 3.01 13.85
C ARG A 118 7.79 4.20 14.80
N ASP A 119 8.86 4.93 15.07
CA ASP A 119 8.86 6.04 16.02
C ASP A 119 8.10 7.25 15.47
N ASP A 120 8.14 7.47 14.16
CA ASP A 120 7.32 8.50 13.50
C ASP A 120 5.84 8.17 13.58
N LEU A 121 5.48 6.91 13.32
CA LEU A 121 4.10 6.44 13.41
C LEU A 121 3.57 6.56 14.85
N ARG A 122 4.38 6.22 15.87
CA ARG A 122 4.02 6.44 17.28
C ARG A 122 3.71 7.91 17.55
N ARG A 123 4.60 8.83 17.16
CA ARG A 123 4.39 10.27 17.37
C ARG A 123 3.11 10.78 16.70
N LEU A 124 2.84 10.34 15.47
CA LEU A 124 1.63 10.71 14.73
C LEU A 124 0.36 10.20 15.41
N THR A 125 0.36 8.96 15.89
CA THR A 125 -0.81 8.42 16.59
C THR A 125 -1.11 9.14 17.91
N MET A 126 -0.07 9.63 18.61
CA MET A 126 -0.26 10.47 19.80
C MET A 126 -0.79 11.86 19.43
N GLN A 127 -0.26 12.46 18.36
CA GLN A 127 -0.72 13.77 17.87
C GLN A 127 -2.20 13.74 17.45
N GLU A 128 -2.63 12.65 16.84
CA GLU A 128 -4.02 12.45 16.40
C GLU A 128 -4.93 11.95 17.53
N GLY A 129 -4.41 11.83 18.76
CA GLY A 129 -5.20 11.51 19.95
C GLY A 129 -5.59 10.04 20.10
N TYR A 130 -4.98 9.11 19.35
CA TYR A 130 -5.23 7.67 19.51
C TYR A 130 -4.74 7.14 20.86
N PHE A 131 -3.72 7.79 21.44
CA PHE A 131 -3.11 7.38 22.70
C PHE A 131 -2.83 8.60 23.57
N ALA A 132 -3.16 8.49 24.87
CA ALA A 132 -2.91 9.53 25.85
C ALA A 132 -1.46 9.48 26.41
N ASP A 133 -0.84 8.31 26.40
CA ASP A 133 0.48 8.05 26.98
C ASP A 133 1.43 7.33 26.01
N PRO A 134 2.75 7.57 26.12
CA PRO A 134 3.74 7.04 25.19
C PRO A 134 3.90 5.52 25.27
N GLU A 135 3.69 4.91 26.44
CA GLU A 135 3.81 3.46 26.63
C GLU A 135 2.66 2.67 25.98
N SER A 136 1.44 3.18 26.09
CA SER A 136 0.27 2.62 25.42
C SER A 136 0.36 2.83 23.91
N ALA A 137 0.90 3.98 23.47
CA ALA A 137 1.17 4.23 22.06
C ALA A 137 2.18 3.23 21.49
N GLU A 138 3.28 2.97 22.19
CA GLU A 138 4.29 2.01 21.74
C GLU A 138 3.71 0.59 21.59
N ARG A 139 3.01 0.10 22.62
CA ARG A 139 2.39 -1.23 22.60
C ARG A 139 1.29 -1.33 21.55
N GLY A 140 0.41 -0.33 21.48
CA GLY A 140 -0.71 -0.29 20.55
C GLY A 140 -0.28 -0.19 19.09
N VAL A 141 0.69 0.67 18.79
CA VAL A 141 1.24 0.81 17.42
C VAL A 141 2.01 -0.45 17.03
N THR A 142 2.83 -1.01 17.91
CA THR A 142 3.59 -2.24 17.60
C THR A 142 2.67 -3.42 17.32
N ALA A 143 1.64 -3.63 18.16
CA ALA A 143 0.65 -4.68 17.95
C ALA A 143 -0.13 -4.48 16.65
N THR A 144 -0.52 -3.23 16.36
CA THR A 144 -1.26 -2.91 15.13
C THR A 144 -0.40 -3.12 13.90
N LEU A 145 0.85 -2.64 13.90
CA LEU A 145 1.81 -2.86 12.82
C LEU A 145 2.01 -4.35 12.54
N LEU A 146 2.16 -5.17 13.57
CA LEU A 146 2.27 -6.61 13.41
C LEU A 146 1.01 -7.19 12.72
N ASN A 147 -0.18 -6.74 13.12
CA ASN A 147 -1.44 -7.20 12.53
C ASN A 147 -1.58 -6.76 11.07
N VAL A 148 -1.27 -5.51 10.73
CA VAL A 148 -1.41 -5.01 9.35
C VAL A 148 -0.30 -5.53 8.42
N VAL A 149 0.88 -5.85 8.96
CA VAL A 149 1.92 -6.60 8.22
C VAL A 149 1.46 -8.02 7.95
N LYS A 150 0.93 -8.73 8.96
CA LYS A 150 0.37 -10.09 8.78
C LYS A 150 -0.81 -10.11 7.80
N ALA A 151 -1.64 -9.07 7.81
CA ALA A 151 -2.74 -8.90 6.88
C ALA A 151 -2.28 -8.51 5.46
N GLY A 152 -0.99 -8.23 5.25
CA GLY A 152 -0.44 -7.84 3.96
C GLY A 152 -0.83 -6.44 3.49
N LEU A 153 -1.33 -5.59 4.40
CA LEU A 153 -1.71 -4.19 4.09
C LEU A 153 -0.49 -3.27 3.99
N ILE A 154 0.57 -3.60 4.73
CA ILE A 154 1.85 -2.87 4.73
C ILE A 154 3.01 -3.87 4.74
N ARG A 155 4.21 -3.42 4.35
CA ARG A 155 5.45 -4.21 4.45
C ARG A 155 6.49 -3.50 5.29
N GLN A 156 7.33 -4.28 5.94
CA GLN A 156 8.56 -3.78 6.56
C GLN A 156 9.71 -3.85 5.54
N LEU A 157 10.43 -2.74 5.39
CA LEU A 157 11.58 -2.59 4.50
C LEU A 157 12.87 -3.06 5.21
N PRO A 158 13.95 -3.36 4.45
CA PRO A 158 15.23 -3.79 5.02
C PRO A 158 15.87 -2.78 5.98
N ASN A 159 15.51 -1.50 5.86
CA ASN A 159 15.95 -0.42 6.74
C ASN A 159 15.12 -0.30 8.03
N GLY A 160 14.13 -1.17 8.25
CA GLY A 160 13.26 -1.18 9.41
C GLY A 160 12.00 -0.29 9.31
N ASN A 161 11.86 0.48 8.22
CA ASN A 161 10.67 1.33 7.99
C ASN A 161 9.49 0.54 7.44
N PHE A 162 8.29 1.11 7.56
CA PHE A 162 7.05 0.53 7.07
C PHE A 162 6.55 1.31 5.86
N ALA A 163 6.06 0.61 4.84
CA ALA A 163 5.53 1.18 3.61
C ALA A 163 4.21 0.49 3.22
N PRO A 164 3.30 1.18 2.50
CA PRO A 164 2.06 0.55 2.04
C PRO A 164 2.36 -0.62 1.10
N ALA A 165 1.57 -1.68 1.18
CA ALA A 165 1.70 -2.78 0.24
C ALA A 165 1.24 -2.32 -1.15
N THR A 166 2.16 -2.26 -2.11
CA THR A 166 1.82 -1.96 -3.51
C THR A 166 1.44 -3.25 -4.24
N VAL A 167 0.47 -3.17 -5.15
CA VAL A 167 -0.06 -4.32 -5.93
C VAL A 167 1.06 -5.15 -6.59
N LEU A 168 2.15 -4.50 -7.00
CA LEU A 168 3.33 -5.11 -7.62
C LEU A 168 4.01 -6.20 -6.75
N ASP A 169 3.84 -6.16 -5.43
CA ASP A 169 4.50 -7.10 -4.52
C ASP A 169 3.71 -8.38 -4.28
N THR A 170 2.40 -8.41 -4.58
CA THR A 170 1.59 -9.63 -4.45
C THR A 170 2.02 -10.74 -5.42
N ILE A 171 2.78 -10.38 -6.46
CA ILE A 171 3.25 -11.30 -7.50
C ILE A 171 4.52 -12.05 -7.08
N ARG A 172 5.39 -11.45 -6.25
CA ARG A 172 6.68 -12.08 -5.86
C ARG A 172 6.53 -13.22 -4.86
N LEU A 173 5.42 -13.30 -4.13
CA LEU A 173 5.19 -14.38 -3.15
C LEU A 173 4.69 -15.70 -3.79
N ARG A 174 4.21 -15.69 -5.04
CA ARG A 174 3.67 -16.90 -5.71
C ARG A 174 4.67 -17.63 -6.61
N ARG A 175 5.94 -17.19 -6.67
CA ARG A 175 6.98 -17.81 -7.51
C ARG A 175 8.07 -18.53 -6.70
N ALA A 176 7.76 -18.89 -5.46
CA ALA A 176 8.60 -19.76 -4.65
C ALA A 176 7.72 -20.85 -4.03
N MET A 177 7.21 -21.74 -4.89
CA MET A 177 6.88 -23.13 -4.59
C MET A 177 7.13 -23.95 -5.85
#